data_AF-A0A445LR94-F1
#
_entry.id   AF-A0A445LR94-F1
#
_cell.length_a   1.000
_cell.length_b   1.000
_cell.length_c   1.000
_cell.angle_alpha   90.00
_cell.angle_beta   90.00
_cell.angle_gamma   90.00
#
_symmetry.space_group_name_H-M   'P 1'
#
loop_
_entity.id
_entity.type
_entity.pdbx_description
1 polymer ?
#
loop_
_entity_poly.entity_id
_entity_poly.type
_entity_poly.pdbx_seq_one_letter_code
_entity_poly.pdbx_strand_id
1 'polypeptide(L)'
;MTLGSGGSSVVVPRNFRLLEELERGEKGIGDGTVSYGMDDGDDIYMRSWTGTIIGPHNTVHEGRIYQLKLFCDKDYPEKPPSVRFHSRINMTCVNHETGVVEPKKFGLLANWQREYTMEDILTQLKKEMAAPHNRKLVQPPEEKKEGLEDTYAVAIVVCKLRHNRYKLLSAMTSSTARSVVFCAN
;
A
#
# COMPACT_ATOMS: atom_id res chain seq x y z
N MET A 1 27.54 -15.46 -37.85
CA MET A 1 26.15 -15.81 -37.49
C MET A 1 25.94 -15.36 -36.05
N THR A 2 25.11 -14.34 -35.85
CA THR A 2 24.84 -13.74 -34.53
C THR A 2 24.04 -14.72 -33.67
N LEU A 3 24.58 -15.10 -32.51
CA LEU A 3 23.88 -15.90 -31.51
C LEU A 3 22.76 -15.04 -30.90
N GLY A 4 21.51 -15.33 -31.28
CA GLY A 4 20.34 -14.79 -30.63
C GLY A 4 20.27 -15.32 -29.20
N SER A 5 20.57 -14.45 -28.24
CA SER A 5 20.32 -14.71 -26.82
C SER A 5 18.80 -14.71 -26.61
N GLY A 6 18.19 -15.88 -26.83
CA GLY A 6 16.81 -16.15 -26.42
C GLY A 6 16.74 -16.22 -24.91
N GLY A 7 16.66 -15.05 -24.27
CA GLY A 7 16.28 -14.96 -22.86
C GLY A 7 14.86 -15.48 -22.75
N SER A 8 14.70 -16.73 -22.37
CA SER A 8 13.42 -17.28 -21.92
C SER A 8 12.97 -16.44 -20.73
N SER A 9 12.13 -15.44 -20.97
CA SER A 9 11.51 -14.65 -19.92
C SER A 9 10.68 -15.61 -19.08
N VAL A 10 11.22 -16.04 -17.94
CA VAL A 10 10.49 -16.92 -17.02
C VAL A 10 9.26 -16.12 -16.56
N VAL A 11 8.10 -16.50 -17.09
CA VAL A 11 6.83 -15.86 -16.73
C VAL A 11 6.41 -16.42 -15.38
N VAL A 12 6.65 -15.64 -14.34
CA VAL A 12 6.20 -15.94 -12.98
C VAL A 12 4.66 -15.94 -12.97
N PRO A 13 4.00 -17.03 -12.53
CA PRO A 13 2.54 -17.07 -12.45
C PRO A 13 2.01 -16.01 -11.48
N ARG A 14 0.81 -15.50 -11.76
CA ARG A 14 0.10 -14.47 -10.96
C ARG A 14 0.22 -14.69 -9.45
N ASN A 15 -0.09 -15.90 -8.98
CA ASN A 15 -0.13 -16.18 -7.54
C ASN A 15 1.27 -16.06 -6.88
N PHE A 16 2.33 -16.45 -7.57
CA PHE A 16 3.70 -16.27 -7.05
C PHE A 16 4.09 -14.80 -7.00
N ARG A 17 3.68 -14.01 -8.00
CA ARG A 17 3.90 -12.57 -7.99
C ARG A 17 3.18 -11.89 -6.82
N LEU A 18 1.92 -12.25 -6.59
CA LEU A 18 1.12 -11.73 -5.48
C LEU A 18 1.67 -12.15 -4.11
N LEU A 19 2.17 -13.38 -3.97
CA LEU A 19 2.86 -13.84 -2.76
C LEU A 19 4.16 -13.06 -2.50
N GLU A 20 4.94 -12.80 -3.56
CA GLU A 20 6.16 -11.99 -3.45
C GLU A 20 5.81 -10.55 -2.99
N GLU A 21 4.76 -9.97 -3.55
CA GLU A 21 4.27 -8.65 -3.13
C GLU A 21 3.78 -8.69 -1.66
N LEU A 22 3.04 -9.73 -1.24
CA LEU A 22 2.61 -9.88 0.16
C LEU A 22 3.81 -9.89 1.12
N GLU A 23 4.83 -10.68 0.81
CA GLU A 23 6.04 -10.78 1.63
C GLU A 23 6.77 -9.42 1.72
N ARG A 24 6.78 -8.64 0.64
CA ARG A 24 7.34 -7.27 0.63
C ARG A 24 6.50 -6.31 1.47
N GLY A 25 5.17 -6.38 1.37
CA GLY A 25 4.23 -5.62 2.18
C GLY A 25 4.45 -5.85 3.69
N GLU A 26 4.62 -7.12 4.10
CA GLU A 26 4.89 -7.50 5.49
C GLU A 26 6.28 -7.11 5.98
N LYS A 27 7.29 -7.19 5.11
CA LYS A 27 8.64 -6.69 5.41
C LYS A 27 8.65 -5.18 5.60
N GLY A 28 7.68 -4.47 5.02
CA GLY A 28 7.53 -3.03 5.05
C GLY A 28 8.29 -2.35 3.91
N ILE A 29 7.67 -1.32 3.34
CA ILE A 29 8.15 -0.66 2.12
C ILE A 29 8.87 0.64 2.46
N GLY A 30 10.06 0.83 1.87
CA GLY A 30 10.80 2.10 1.91
C GLY A 30 10.88 2.74 3.30
N ASP A 31 10.37 3.97 3.39
CA ASP A 31 10.33 4.83 4.58
C ASP A 31 9.14 4.54 5.52
N GLY A 32 8.30 3.54 5.21
CA GLY A 32 7.12 3.18 5.99
C GLY A 32 5.94 4.14 5.81
N THR A 33 6.01 5.06 4.84
CA THR A 33 4.91 6.00 4.55
C THR A 33 3.84 5.42 3.63
N VAL A 34 4.14 4.31 2.97
CA VAL A 34 3.19 3.53 2.18
C VAL A 34 3.22 2.09 2.67
N SER A 35 2.05 1.48 2.78
CA SER A 35 1.91 0.06 3.12
C SER A 35 0.76 -0.55 2.34
N TYR A 36 0.81 -1.86 2.13
CA TYR A 36 -0.31 -2.62 1.58
C TYR A 36 -0.36 -4.01 2.21
N GLY A 37 -1.55 -4.60 2.22
CA GLY A 37 -1.80 -5.95 2.70
C GLY A 37 -3.08 -6.52 2.11
N MET A 38 -3.33 -7.81 2.35
CA MET A 38 -4.59 -8.44 1.94
C MET A 38 -5.76 -7.86 2.74
N ASP A 39 -6.87 -7.58 2.06
CA ASP A 39 -8.11 -7.12 2.69
C ASP A 39 -8.85 -8.27 3.38
N ASP A 40 -8.75 -9.47 2.81
CA ASP A 40 -9.35 -10.71 3.31
C ASP A 40 -8.30 -11.84 3.29
N GLY A 41 -7.93 -12.34 4.47
CA GLY A 41 -6.95 -13.41 4.63
C GLY A 41 -7.44 -14.78 4.17
N ASP A 42 -8.76 -14.95 4.02
CA ASP A 42 -9.39 -16.19 3.55
C ASP A 42 -9.50 -16.24 2.01
N ASP A 43 -9.26 -15.11 1.31
CA ASP A 43 -9.24 -15.05 -0.15
C ASP A 43 -7.98 -15.71 -0.73
N ILE A 44 -8.10 -16.99 -1.05
CA ILE A 44 -7.06 -17.79 -1.71
C ILE A 44 -6.57 -17.20 -3.03
N TYR A 45 -7.38 -16.37 -3.70
CA TYR A 45 -7.04 -15.76 -4.98
C TYR A 45 -6.34 -14.41 -4.83
N MET A 46 -6.22 -13.89 -3.61
CA MET A 46 -5.54 -12.62 -3.29
C MET A 46 -5.97 -11.50 -4.23
N ARG A 47 -7.29 -11.31 -4.40
CA ARG A 47 -7.84 -10.30 -5.31
C ARG A 47 -7.99 -8.96 -4.63
N SER A 48 -8.40 -8.97 -3.37
CA SER A 48 -8.68 -7.76 -2.61
C SER A 48 -7.51 -7.38 -1.72
N TRP A 49 -6.98 -6.18 -1.95
CA TRP A 49 -5.86 -5.62 -1.22
C TRP A 49 -6.25 -4.26 -0.65
N THR A 50 -5.67 -3.95 0.49
CA THR A 50 -5.86 -2.69 1.20
C THR A 50 -4.51 -1.99 1.28
N GLY A 51 -4.44 -0.82 0.66
CA GLY A 51 -3.26 0.04 0.63
C GLY A 51 -3.46 1.26 1.52
N THR A 52 -2.43 1.65 2.25
CA THR A 52 -2.41 2.82 3.12
C THR A 52 -1.32 3.79 2.64
N ILE A 53 -1.66 5.07 2.52
CA ILE A 53 -0.71 6.13 2.19
C ILE A 53 -0.76 7.18 3.30
N ILE A 54 0.38 7.44 3.92
CA ILE A 54 0.58 8.60 4.79
C ILE A 54 0.85 9.80 3.89
N GLY A 55 0.03 10.83 4.04
CA GLY A 55 0.11 12.03 3.22
C GLY A 55 1.48 12.71 3.31
N PRO A 56 2.03 13.16 2.18
CA PRO A 56 3.37 13.76 2.14
C PRO A 56 3.43 15.07 2.94
N HIS A 57 4.58 15.30 3.58
CA HIS A 57 4.88 16.55 4.27
C HIS A 57 4.82 17.76 3.33
N ASN A 58 4.55 18.94 3.89
CA ASN A 58 4.48 20.20 3.15
C ASN A 58 3.37 20.22 2.08
N THR A 59 2.27 19.50 2.35
CA THR A 59 1.06 19.49 1.52
C THR A 59 -0.18 19.58 2.39
N VAL A 60 -1.33 19.91 1.80
CA VAL A 60 -2.65 19.82 2.45
C VAL A 60 -3.00 18.41 2.96
N HIS A 61 -2.25 17.40 2.52
CA HIS A 61 -2.41 16.01 2.91
C HIS A 61 -1.55 15.63 4.12
N GLU A 62 -0.68 16.53 4.61
CA GLU A 62 0.21 16.25 5.74
C GLU A 62 -0.57 15.85 7.00
N GLY A 63 -0.10 14.79 7.66
CA GLY A 63 -0.72 14.24 8.87
C GLY A 63 -2.00 13.43 8.63
N ARG A 64 -2.46 13.30 7.38
CA ARG A 64 -3.64 12.49 7.02
C ARG A 64 -3.22 11.10 6.55
N ILE A 65 -4.04 10.10 6.84
CA ILE A 65 -3.86 8.72 6.40
C ILE A 65 -4.97 8.36 5.42
N TYR A 66 -4.58 7.99 4.21
CA TYR A 66 -5.50 7.60 3.15
C TYR A 66 -5.53 6.09 3.02
N GLN A 67 -6.73 5.52 3.11
CA GLN A 67 -6.97 4.12 2.84
C GLN A 67 -7.49 3.96 1.42
N LEU A 68 -6.95 2.98 0.70
CA LEU A 68 -7.30 2.62 -0.66
C LEU A 68 -7.55 1.12 -0.72
N LYS A 69 -8.47 0.70 -1.60
CA LYS A 69 -8.65 -0.68 -2.00
C LYS A 69 -8.08 -0.88 -3.39
N LEU A 70 -7.24 -1.90 -3.54
CA LEU A 70 -6.73 -2.37 -4.82
C LEU A 70 -7.39 -3.73 -5.12
N PHE A 71 -7.87 -3.88 -6.35
CA PHE A 71 -8.48 -5.11 -6.82
C PHE A 71 -7.66 -5.68 -7.98
N CYS A 72 -6.98 -6.80 -7.69
CA CYS A 72 -6.15 -7.54 -8.62
C CYS A 72 -6.99 -8.62 -9.30
N ASP A 73 -7.44 -8.35 -10.52
CA ASP A 73 -8.22 -9.31 -11.31
C ASP A 73 -7.37 -10.54 -11.71
N LYS A 74 -8.00 -11.52 -12.38
CA LYS A 74 -7.34 -12.74 -12.88
C LYS A 74 -6.24 -12.46 -13.89
N ASP A 75 -6.34 -11.34 -14.61
CA ASP A 75 -5.39 -10.91 -15.62
C ASP A 75 -4.18 -10.15 -15.03
N TYR A 76 -4.11 -9.92 -13.71
CA TYR A 76 -2.93 -9.33 -13.10
C TYR A 76 -1.73 -10.30 -13.14
N PRO A 77 -0.49 -9.87 -13.45
CA PRO A 77 -0.03 -8.50 -13.67
C PRO A 77 -0.04 -8.04 -15.15
N GLU A 78 -0.62 -8.79 -16.08
CA GLU A 78 -0.73 -8.37 -17.50
C GLU A 78 -1.62 -7.13 -17.65
N LYS A 79 -2.67 -7.04 -16.83
CA LYS A 79 -3.52 -5.85 -16.72
C LYS A 79 -3.33 -5.13 -15.39
N PRO A 80 -3.49 -3.79 -15.37
CA PRO A 80 -3.42 -3.02 -14.14
C PRO A 80 -4.55 -3.42 -13.18
N PRO A 81 -4.31 -3.38 -11.86
CA PRO A 81 -5.35 -3.56 -10.87
C PRO A 81 -6.27 -2.34 -10.85
N SER A 82 -7.51 -2.53 -10.39
CA SER A 82 -8.43 -1.42 -10.15
C SER A 82 -8.13 -0.79 -8.80
N VAL A 83 -7.99 0.54 -8.75
CA VAL A 83 -7.62 1.26 -7.52
C VAL A 83 -8.73 2.22 -7.15
N ARG A 84 -9.13 2.18 -5.88
CA ARG A 84 -10.19 3.02 -5.33
C ARG A 84 -9.81 3.55 -3.96
N PHE A 85 -9.90 4.85 -3.77
CA PHE A 85 -9.79 5.46 -2.45
C PHE A 85 -11.04 5.12 -1.61
N HIS A 86 -10.81 4.56 -0.43
CA HIS A 86 -11.84 4.42 0.59
C HIS A 86 -11.99 5.73 1.38
N SER A 87 -10.88 6.40 1.70
CA SER A 87 -10.87 7.73 2.30
C SER A 87 -11.21 8.79 1.25
N ARG A 88 -12.05 9.78 1.60
CA ARG A 88 -12.37 10.88 0.68
C ARG A 88 -11.12 11.72 0.42
N ILE A 89 -10.76 11.89 -0.85
CA ILE A 89 -9.62 12.69 -1.29
C ILE A 89 -10.02 13.55 -2.49
N ASN A 90 -9.51 14.78 -2.52
CA ASN A 90 -9.62 15.67 -3.67
C ASN A 90 -8.29 15.68 -4.44
N MET A 91 -8.26 15.03 -5.59
CA MET A 91 -7.08 14.90 -6.44
C MET A 91 -7.49 14.81 -7.91
N THR A 92 -6.68 15.35 -8.82
CA THR A 92 -6.99 15.41 -10.26
C THR A 92 -7.17 14.04 -10.94
N CYS A 93 -6.45 13.00 -10.51
CA CYS A 93 -6.55 11.66 -11.07
C CYS A 93 -7.61 10.77 -10.41
N VAL A 94 -8.35 11.29 -9.41
CA VAL A 94 -9.36 10.54 -8.65
C VAL A 94 -10.73 11.16 -8.87
N ASN A 95 -11.72 10.32 -9.13
CA ASN A 95 -13.11 10.78 -9.21
C ASN A 95 -13.65 11.09 -7.80
N HIS A 96 -14.12 12.32 -7.58
CA HIS A 96 -14.57 12.79 -6.25
C HIS A 96 -15.82 12.09 -5.71
N GLU A 97 -16.68 11.56 -6.59
CA GLU A 97 -17.93 10.91 -6.18
C GLU A 97 -17.71 9.42 -5.87
N THR A 98 -16.91 8.74 -6.69
CA THR A 98 -16.72 7.29 -6.60
C THR A 98 -15.45 6.86 -5.89
N GLY A 99 -14.47 7.78 -5.73
CA GLY A 99 -13.13 7.50 -5.21
C GLY A 99 -12.24 6.67 -6.15
N VAL A 100 -12.71 6.34 -7.36
CA VAL A 100 -11.97 5.51 -8.31
C VAL A 100 -10.85 6.32 -8.96
N VAL A 101 -9.66 5.74 -9.06
CA VAL A 101 -8.53 6.32 -9.79
C VAL A 101 -8.74 6.09 -11.28
N GLU A 102 -8.74 7.16 -12.07
CA GLU A 102 -8.95 7.07 -13.51
C GLU A 102 -7.64 6.69 -14.23
N PRO A 103 -7.58 5.54 -14.94
CA PRO A 103 -6.36 5.10 -15.61
C PRO A 103 -5.84 6.11 -16.64
N LYS A 104 -6.73 6.86 -17.28
CA LYS A 104 -6.38 7.86 -18.30
C LYS A 104 -5.63 9.06 -17.73
N LYS A 105 -5.91 9.43 -16.48
CA LYS A 105 -5.32 10.59 -15.81
C LYS A 105 -4.06 10.22 -15.04
N PHE A 106 -3.84 8.93 -14.80
CA PHE A 106 -2.73 8.42 -14.03
C PHE A 106 -1.77 7.66 -14.93
N GLY A 107 -0.64 8.29 -15.26
CA GLY A 107 0.29 7.80 -16.29
C GLY A 107 0.79 6.36 -16.10
N LEU A 108 0.90 5.91 -14.84
CA LEU A 108 1.34 4.55 -14.51
C LEU A 108 0.27 3.49 -14.86
N LEU A 109 -1.02 3.78 -14.65
CA LEU A 109 -2.10 2.89 -15.08
C LEU A 109 -2.33 3.00 -16.59
N ALA A 110 -2.10 4.17 -17.20
CA ALA A 110 -2.21 4.37 -18.64
C ALA A 110 -1.18 3.56 -19.44
N ASN A 111 0.06 3.47 -18.94
CA ASN A 111 1.16 2.74 -19.56
C ASN A 111 1.56 1.54 -18.72
N TRP A 112 0.57 0.78 -18.24
CA TRP A 112 0.82 -0.37 -17.37
C TRP A 112 1.76 -1.38 -18.02
N GLN A 113 2.73 -1.85 -17.26
CA GLN A 113 3.69 -2.89 -17.62
C GLN A 113 3.68 -3.94 -16.50
N ARG A 114 3.90 -5.20 -16.85
CA ARG A 114 3.87 -6.33 -15.90
C ARG A 114 4.96 -6.25 -14.82
N GLU A 115 5.98 -5.42 -15.05
CA GLU A 115 7.05 -5.14 -14.12
C GLU A 115 6.58 -4.27 -12.94
N TYR A 116 5.52 -3.47 -13.14
CA TYR A 116 4.94 -2.65 -12.07
C TYR A 116 4.23 -3.49 -11.02
N THR A 117 4.20 -2.94 -9.81
CA THR A 117 3.65 -3.57 -8.62
C THR A 117 2.63 -2.67 -7.93
N MET A 118 1.91 -3.21 -6.96
CA MET A 118 1.03 -2.43 -6.08
C MET A 118 1.82 -1.35 -5.32
N GLU A 119 3.08 -1.61 -5.00
CA GLU A 119 3.99 -0.65 -4.39
C GLU A 119 4.21 0.58 -5.29
N ASP A 120 4.45 0.35 -6.59
CA ASP A 120 4.68 1.42 -7.55
C ASP A 120 3.44 2.30 -7.69
N ILE A 121 2.25 1.70 -7.69
CA ILE A 121 0.97 2.42 -7.70
C ILE A 121 0.88 3.34 -6.49
N LEU A 122 1.08 2.83 -5.27
CA LEU A 122 0.96 3.62 -4.05
C LEU A 122 2.01 4.71 -3.95
N THR A 123 3.25 4.40 -4.32
CA THR A 123 4.36 5.35 -4.34
C THR A 123 4.11 6.47 -5.35
N GLN A 124 3.58 6.13 -6.54
CA GLN A 124 3.25 7.10 -7.56
C GLN A 124 2.03 7.95 -7.16
N LEU A 125 1.00 7.37 -6.53
CA LEU A 125 -0.12 8.14 -5.96
C LEU A 125 0.36 9.14 -4.91
N LYS A 126 1.28 8.74 -4.03
CA LYS A 126 1.92 9.67 -3.06
C LYS A 126 2.65 10.81 -3.77
N LYS A 127 3.38 10.54 -4.86
CA LYS A 127 4.03 11.58 -5.68
C LYS A 127 3.03 12.52 -6.31
N GLU A 128 1.90 12.00 -6.82
CA GLU A 128 0.81 12.83 -7.33
C GLU A 128 0.23 13.73 -6.23
N MET A 129 0.15 13.29 -4.97
CA MET A 129 -0.31 14.15 -3.85
C MET A 129 0.64 15.33 -3.62
N ALA A 130 1.95 15.09 -3.79
CA ALA A 130 2.98 16.12 -3.67
C ALA A 130 3.09 17.03 -4.92
N ALA A 131 2.45 16.64 -6.03
CA ALA A 131 2.52 17.40 -7.26
C ALA A 131 1.95 18.82 -7.07
N PRO A 132 2.52 19.84 -7.74
CA PRO A 132 2.20 21.24 -7.48
C PRO A 132 0.73 21.60 -7.69
N HIS A 133 0.02 20.85 -8.54
CA HIS A 133 -1.39 21.03 -8.84
C HIS A 133 -2.32 20.36 -7.80
N ASN A 134 -1.87 19.33 -7.07
CA ASN A 134 -2.66 18.64 -6.04
C ASN A 134 -2.33 19.10 -4.62
N ARG A 135 -1.08 19.48 -4.34
CA ARG A 135 -0.59 19.81 -2.99
C ARG A 135 -1.32 20.97 -2.29
N LYS A 136 -2.08 21.78 -3.03
CA LYS A 136 -2.85 22.93 -2.54
C LYS A 136 -4.36 22.75 -2.64
N LEU A 137 -4.85 21.61 -3.15
CA LEU A 137 -6.28 21.38 -3.33
C LEU A 137 -6.97 21.22 -1.98
N VAL A 138 -8.06 21.97 -1.78
CA VAL A 138 -8.85 21.88 -0.56
C VAL A 138 -9.40 20.46 -0.42
N GLN A 139 -8.99 19.80 0.65
CA GLN A 139 -9.41 18.44 0.95
C GLN A 139 -10.74 18.44 1.73
N PRO A 140 -11.59 17.43 1.51
CA PRO A 140 -12.78 17.26 2.34
C PRO A 140 -12.40 17.05 3.81
N PRO A 141 -13.34 17.27 4.74
CA PRO A 141 -13.16 16.93 6.15
C PRO A 141 -12.77 15.46 6.28
N GLU A 142 -11.87 15.16 7.22
CA GLU A 142 -11.51 13.79 7.52
C GLU A 142 -12.73 13.10 8.16
N GLU A 143 -13.33 12.16 7.44
CA GLU A 143 -14.35 11.30 8.02
C GLU A 143 -13.66 10.29 8.94
N LYS A 144 -13.57 10.63 10.23
CA LYS A 144 -13.28 9.65 11.29
C LYS A 144 -14.43 8.64 11.32
N LYS A 145 -14.30 7.53 10.58
CA LYS A 145 -15.19 6.39 10.77
C LYS A 145 -14.76 5.67 12.06
N GLU A 146 -15.65 5.63 13.05
CA GLU A 146 -15.54 4.73 14.21
C GLU A 146 -15.27 3.31 13.68
N GLY A 147 -14.14 2.72 14.07
CA GLY A 147 -13.64 1.44 13.56
C GLY A 147 -12.27 1.50 12.87
N LEU A 148 -11.71 2.70 12.64
CA LEU A 148 -10.37 2.85 12.06
C LEU A 148 -9.24 2.90 13.11
N GLU A 149 -9.56 2.86 14.42
CA GLU A 149 -8.57 2.80 15.52
C GLU A 149 -7.64 1.58 15.41
N ASP A 150 -8.14 0.47 14.86
CA ASP A 150 -7.35 -0.75 14.63
C ASP A 150 -6.33 -0.58 13.50
N THR A 151 -6.61 0.23 12.48
CA THR A 151 -5.71 0.42 11.34
C THR A 151 -4.58 1.41 11.65
N TYR A 152 -4.87 2.46 12.44
CA TYR A 152 -3.83 3.32 13.02
C TYR A 152 -2.92 2.51 13.94
N ALA A 153 -3.48 1.58 14.74
CA ALA A 153 -2.71 0.66 15.55
C ALA A 153 -1.85 -0.29 14.71
N VAL A 154 -2.36 -0.92 13.65
CA VAL A 154 -1.59 -1.85 12.81
C VAL A 154 -0.45 -1.13 12.07
N ALA A 155 -0.67 0.04 11.47
CA ALA A 155 0.40 0.79 10.80
C ALA A 155 1.48 1.26 11.80
N ILE A 156 1.06 1.76 12.97
CA ILE A 156 1.99 2.14 14.04
C ILE A 156 2.69 0.91 14.63
N VAL A 157 2.02 -0.23 14.80
CA VAL A 157 2.54 -1.48 15.35
C VAL A 157 3.51 -2.14 14.38
N VAL A 158 3.22 -2.19 13.07
CA VAL A 158 4.17 -2.69 12.06
C VAL A 158 5.42 -1.79 12.03
N CYS A 159 5.25 -0.46 12.08
CA CYS A 159 6.37 0.47 12.16
C CYS A 159 7.17 0.33 13.47
N LYS A 160 6.51 0.13 14.62
CA LYS A 160 7.15 -0.10 15.94
C LYS A 160 7.79 -1.49 16.05
N LEU A 161 7.19 -2.54 15.52
CA LEU A 161 7.74 -3.90 15.48
C LEU A 161 9.00 -3.96 14.60
N ARG A 162 9.05 -3.19 13.50
CA ARG A 162 10.26 -3.09 12.67
C ARG A 162 11.41 -2.39 13.41
N HIS A 163 11.13 -1.37 14.21
CA HIS A 163 12.11 -0.74 15.09
C HIS A 163 12.54 -1.67 16.25
N ASN A 164 11.64 -2.55 16.71
CA ASN A 164 11.90 -3.45 17.84
C ASN A 164 12.45 -4.83 17.42
N ARG A 165 12.41 -5.22 16.14
CA ARG A 165 13.05 -6.46 15.64
C ARG A 165 14.58 -6.44 15.83
N TYR A 166 15.21 -5.27 15.80
CA TYR A 166 16.63 -5.12 16.15
C TYR A 166 16.92 -5.24 17.66
N LYS A 167 15.90 -5.14 18.53
CA LYS A 167 16.03 -5.38 19.98
C LYS A 167 15.54 -6.77 20.41
N LEU A 168 14.59 -7.38 19.70
CA LEU A 168 14.07 -8.71 20.05
C LEU A 168 15.11 -9.83 19.91
N LEU A 169 16.06 -9.71 18.97
CA LEU A 169 17.18 -10.64 18.85
C LEU A 169 18.14 -10.58 20.05
N SER A 170 18.15 -9.50 20.83
CA SER A 170 18.89 -9.41 22.10
C SER A 170 18.09 -9.90 23.31
N ALA A 171 16.78 -10.11 23.20
CA ALA A 171 15.92 -10.50 24.31
C ALA A 171 15.63 -12.02 24.37
N MET A 172 15.95 -12.77 23.31
CA MET A 172 15.81 -14.24 23.29
C MET A 172 16.92 -15.00 24.03
N THR A 173 17.65 -14.37 24.96
CA THR A 173 18.60 -15.05 25.86
C THR A 173 18.24 -14.94 27.35
N SER A 174 17.16 -14.27 27.73
CA SER A 174 16.78 -14.14 29.13
C SER A 174 15.41 -14.74 29.42
N SER A 175 15.42 -15.88 30.12
CA SER A 175 14.28 -16.65 30.57
C SER A 175 13.49 -15.94 31.67
N THR A 176 12.92 -14.75 31.45
CA THR A 176 11.91 -14.15 32.36
C THR A 176 11.14 -13.03 31.65
N ALA A 177 9.97 -13.32 31.08
CA ALA A 177 8.92 -12.31 30.83
C ALA A 177 7.58 -12.99 30.51
N ARG A 178 6.89 -13.46 31.55
CA ARG A 178 5.43 -13.61 31.54
C ARG A 178 4.86 -12.35 32.17
N SER A 179 3.86 -11.77 31.51
CA SER A 179 2.95 -10.74 31.99
C SER A 179 3.48 -9.29 32.00
N VAL A 180 2.53 -8.34 31.86
CA VAL A 180 2.64 -6.86 31.89
C VAL A 180 2.90 -6.29 30.46
N VAL A 181 2.00 -5.56 29.78
CA VAL A 181 0.91 -4.63 30.15
C VAL A 181 -0.19 -4.63 29.07
N PHE A 182 -1.44 -4.89 29.48
CA PHE A 182 -2.64 -4.29 28.92
C PHE A 182 -3.08 -3.28 29.98
N CYS A 183 -3.03 -1.97 29.70
CA CYS A 183 -3.65 -0.95 30.55
C CYS A 183 -4.88 -0.45 29.79
N ALA A 184 -6.04 -0.90 30.22
CA ALA A 184 -7.33 -0.23 30.05
C ALA A 184 -8.21 -0.62 31.25
N ASN A 185 -8.49 0.38 32.08
CA ASN A 185 -9.17 0.40 33.39
C ASN A 185 -8.44 -0.20 34.60
#